data_AF-A0ABD3WD63-F1
#
_entry.id   AF-A0ABD3WD63-F1
#
_cell.length_a   1.000
_cell.length_b   1.000
_cell.length_c   1.000
_cell.angle_alpha   90.00
_cell.angle_beta   90.00
_cell.angle_gamma   90.00
#
_symmetry.space_group_name_H-M   'P 1'
#
loop_
_entity.id
_entity.type
_entity.pdbx_description
1 polymer ?
#
loop_
_entity_poly.entity_id
_entity_poly.type
_entity_poly.pdbx_seq_one_letter_code
_entity_poly.pdbx_strand_id
1 'polypeptide(L)'
;MESIPRDIVEKHNQLLVDLCENMDIDDPGYKQFIMYLKNTDLPPGRLARVQRDPTDLFDLMNQKGKLKVGDYSVLERALEKSGLNVLLDIVRIKGQEITKLLQRESPNTNEDTTCKRDDSSNRAIQSVFTEAKDDGMRARNEYDRAKKKGLLLILNFTEERKGTHLDVSALKKFFEDTLKFDVEDPRQDKDTDLTLSEFDEVLEHAKSLLNLQAKKYYCFFCAVLSHGNEKGIRCGDGQFKDVDDIMKTFTNDKISNFVGKPKVFLIQACRGDAIQKDHPIADDWPTAISDVTGKITVPTEADVLIAYATTPGNKAWRYENIGSWFMHVTISVFETWHKNEHVEEMFIRIKDEIAHDEKWKPKTGERMMPCTWSTLTKKLMI
;
A
#
# COMPACT_ATOMS: atom_id res chain seq x y z
N MET A 1 12.49 21.65 22.46
CA MET A 1 13.19 20.41 22.08
C MET A 1 13.78 20.68 20.73
N GLU A 2 15.11 20.77 20.65
CA GLU A 2 15.78 20.81 19.36
C GLU A 2 15.38 19.58 18.55
N SER A 3 14.93 19.79 17.32
CA SER A 3 14.58 18.72 16.40
C SER A 3 15.86 17.99 16.04
N ILE A 4 15.91 16.68 16.26
CA ILE A 4 17.03 15.86 15.79
C ILE A 4 17.12 15.99 14.26
N PRO A 5 18.30 16.27 13.69
CA PRO A 5 18.51 16.34 12.25
C PRO A 5 18.06 15.10 11.50
N ARG A 6 17.56 15.30 10.28
CA ARG A 6 17.01 14.21 9.46
C ARG A 6 18.05 13.13 9.13
N ASP A 7 19.29 13.52 8.88
CA ASP A 7 20.41 12.63 8.58
C ASP A 7 20.79 11.76 9.79
N ILE A 8 20.67 12.28 11.01
CA ILE A 8 20.90 11.51 12.24
C ILE A 8 19.76 10.50 12.47
N VAL A 9 18.50 10.89 12.17
CA VAL A 9 17.35 9.97 12.22
C VAL A 9 17.48 8.87 11.17
N GLU A 10 17.94 9.19 9.98
CA GLU A 10 18.18 8.20 8.91
C GLU A 10 19.27 7.20 9.30
N LYS A 11 20.39 7.67 9.88
CA LYS A 11 21.44 6.79 10.44
C LYS A 11 20.92 5.89 11.57
N HIS A 12 20.03 6.41 12.43
CA HIS A 12 19.39 5.60 13.46
C HIS A 12 18.52 4.50 12.87
N ASN A 13 17.68 4.82 11.88
CA ASN A 13 16.83 3.83 11.22
C ASN A 13 17.68 2.76 10.51
N GLN A 14 18.78 3.17 9.85
CA GLN A 14 19.69 2.22 9.21
C GLN A 14 20.31 1.26 10.23
N LEU A 15 20.75 1.75 11.41
CA LEU A 15 21.22 0.87 12.48
C LEU A 15 20.17 -0.18 12.88
N LEU A 16 18.88 0.18 12.98
CA LEU A 16 17.83 -0.80 13.33
C LEU A 16 17.65 -1.85 12.23
N VAL A 17 17.70 -1.45 10.95
CA VAL A 17 17.66 -2.37 9.81
C VAL A 17 18.83 -3.34 9.86
N ASP A 18 20.06 -2.83 10.06
CA ASP A 18 21.25 -3.67 10.12
C ASP A 18 21.18 -4.69 11.28
N LEU A 19 20.59 -4.31 12.41
CA LEU A 19 20.37 -5.23 13.53
C LEU A 19 19.35 -6.31 13.19
N CYS A 20 18.24 -5.96 12.53
CA CYS A 20 17.26 -6.95 12.09
C CYS A 20 17.86 -7.95 11.09
N GLU A 21 18.65 -7.48 10.12
CA GLU A 21 19.30 -8.33 9.11
C GLU A 21 20.31 -9.31 9.72
N ASN A 22 20.97 -8.92 10.82
CA ASN A 22 21.98 -9.74 11.49
C ASN A 22 21.42 -10.51 12.70
N MET A 23 20.11 -10.47 12.93
CA MET A 23 19.46 -11.13 14.07
C MET A 23 18.86 -12.46 13.65
N ASP A 24 19.51 -13.55 14.08
CA ASP A 24 18.98 -14.90 13.91
C ASP A 24 18.07 -15.28 15.08
N ILE A 25 16.79 -15.51 14.78
CA ILE A 25 15.78 -15.89 15.80
C ILE A 25 16.01 -17.29 16.37
N ASP A 26 16.76 -18.13 15.66
CA ASP A 26 17.12 -19.48 16.10
C ASP A 26 18.40 -19.50 16.96
N ASP A 27 19.16 -18.39 17.01
CA ASP A 27 20.32 -18.23 17.87
C ASP A 27 19.91 -18.39 19.37
N PRO A 28 20.55 -19.28 20.14
CA PRO A 28 20.31 -19.42 21.57
C PRO A 28 20.46 -18.11 22.35
N GLY A 29 21.36 -17.23 21.92
CA GLY A 29 21.57 -15.88 22.43
C GLY A 29 20.36 -14.98 22.18
N TYR A 30 19.62 -15.14 21.08
CA TYR A 30 18.38 -14.39 20.83
C TYR A 30 17.30 -14.73 21.88
N LYS A 31 17.14 -16.00 22.23
CA LYS A 31 16.20 -16.42 23.28
C LYS A 31 16.59 -15.83 24.64
N GLN A 32 17.89 -15.78 24.96
CA GLN A 32 18.38 -15.13 26.18
C GLN A 32 18.15 -13.62 26.16
N PHE A 33 18.34 -12.97 25.01
CA PHE A 33 18.11 -11.55 24.79
C PHE A 33 16.65 -11.15 25.02
N ILE A 34 15.71 -11.89 24.42
CA ILE A 34 14.29 -11.68 24.67
C ILE A 34 13.92 -11.95 26.14
N MET A 35 14.53 -12.96 26.78
CA MET A 35 14.29 -13.26 28.18
C MET A 35 14.83 -12.17 29.12
N TYR A 36 16.00 -11.60 28.82
CA TYR A 36 16.56 -10.49 29.55
C TYR A 36 15.64 -9.27 29.48
N LEU A 37 15.24 -8.87 28.26
CA LEU A 37 14.32 -7.74 28.05
C LEU A 37 12.97 -7.95 28.75
N LYS A 38 12.43 -9.18 28.79
CA LYS A 38 11.21 -9.54 29.55
C LYS A 38 11.32 -9.30 31.05
N ASN A 39 12.51 -9.53 31.63
CA ASN A 39 12.71 -9.50 33.07
C ASN A 39 13.16 -8.14 33.60
N THR A 40 13.84 -7.34 32.77
CA THR A 40 14.44 -6.07 33.21
C THR A 40 13.75 -4.83 32.67
N ASP A 41 13.23 -4.87 31.44
CA ASP A 41 12.94 -3.63 30.69
C ASP A 41 11.58 -3.58 29.97
N LEU A 42 10.90 -4.72 29.72
CA LEU A 42 9.64 -4.80 28.95
C LEU A 42 8.59 -5.72 29.62
N PRO A 43 7.29 -5.36 29.63
CA PRO A 43 6.25 -6.15 30.29
C PRO A 43 5.88 -7.45 29.52
N PRO A 44 5.56 -8.57 30.21
CA PRO A 44 5.44 -9.91 29.61
C PRO A 44 4.36 -10.05 28.51
N GLY A 45 3.25 -9.31 28.63
CA GLY A 45 2.04 -9.53 27.82
C GLY A 45 2.11 -9.10 26.34
N ARG A 46 3.19 -8.43 25.90
CA ARG A 46 3.35 -7.99 24.50
C ARG A 46 4.46 -8.70 23.72
N LEU A 47 5.22 -9.58 24.38
CA LEU A 47 6.40 -10.23 23.80
C LEU A 47 6.12 -11.56 23.09
N ALA A 48 4.85 -11.94 22.94
CA ALA A 48 4.45 -13.10 22.14
C ALA A 48 4.53 -12.83 20.62
N ARG A 49 4.46 -11.56 20.20
CA ARG A 49 4.62 -11.13 18.79
C ARG A 49 6.09 -11.02 18.38
N VAL A 50 6.90 -10.48 19.28
CA VAL A 50 8.37 -10.30 19.14
C VAL A 50 9.14 -11.61 18.89
N GLN A 51 8.57 -12.77 19.24
CA GLN A 51 9.19 -14.07 18.96
C GLN A 51 9.18 -14.46 17.47
N ARG A 52 8.54 -13.68 16.59
CA ARG A 52 8.41 -14.01 15.16
C ARG A 52 9.00 -12.95 14.21
N ASP A 53 9.21 -11.72 14.68
CA ASP A 53 9.78 -10.63 13.87
C ASP A 53 10.68 -9.71 14.74
N PRO A 54 11.99 -9.61 14.46
CA PRO A 54 12.91 -8.66 15.09
C PRO A 54 12.51 -7.18 14.96
N THR A 55 11.75 -6.80 13.93
CA THR A 55 11.35 -5.40 13.67
C THR A 55 10.36 -4.89 14.72
N ASP A 56 9.40 -5.75 15.10
CA ASP A 56 8.45 -5.49 16.18
C ASP A 56 9.13 -5.25 17.54
N LEU A 57 10.35 -5.76 17.74
CA LEU A 57 11.09 -5.58 18.98
C LEU A 57 11.54 -4.13 19.17
N PHE A 58 12.18 -3.54 18.16
CA PHE A 58 12.76 -2.21 18.27
C PHE A 58 11.67 -1.12 18.35
N ASP A 59 10.56 -1.30 17.64
CA ASP A 59 9.38 -0.47 17.76
C ASP A 59 8.78 -0.52 19.17
N LEU A 60 8.72 -1.72 19.77
CA LEU A 60 8.27 -1.88 21.15
C LEU A 60 9.23 -1.20 22.16
N MET A 61 10.54 -1.33 21.96
CA MET A 61 11.54 -0.66 22.79
C MET A 61 11.44 0.87 22.66
N ASN A 62 11.22 1.39 21.46
CA ASN A 62 11.03 2.81 21.19
C ASN A 62 9.74 3.34 21.86
N GLN A 63 8.61 2.61 21.71
CA GLN A 63 7.34 2.95 22.36
C GLN A 63 7.46 3.00 23.89
N LYS A 64 8.33 2.17 24.48
CA LYS A 64 8.59 2.14 25.93
C LYS A 64 9.66 3.12 26.37
N GLY A 65 10.23 3.90 25.44
CA GLY A 65 11.30 4.86 25.72
C GLY A 65 12.59 4.20 26.19
N LYS A 66 12.77 2.91 25.90
CA LYS A 66 13.96 2.10 26.21
C LYS A 66 14.99 2.13 25.09
N LEU A 67 14.61 2.64 23.93
CA LEU A 67 15.47 2.87 22.78
C LEU A 67 15.14 4.26 22.23
N LYS A 68 16.14 5.12 22.07
CA LYS A 68 16.00 6.46 21.50
C LYS A 68 17.20 6.77 20.62
N VAL A 69 17.05 7.69 19.69
CA VAL A 69 18.16 8.19 18.86
C VAL A 69 19.26 8.73 19.79
N GLY A 70 20.45 8.14 19.73
CA GLY A 70 21.59 8.51 20.58
C GLY A 70 21.62 7.89 21.98
N ASP A 71 20.64 7.08 22.37
CA ASP A 71 20.66 6.31 23.62
C ASP A 71 20.33 4.84 23.35
N TYR A 72 21.41 4.04 23.30
CA TYR A 72 21.39 2.60 23.04
C TYR A 72 21.77 1.79 24.28
N SER A 73 21.86 2.42 25.45
CA SER A 73 22.41 1.83 26.68
C SER A 73 21.64 0.59 27.19
N VAL A 74 20.33 0.54 26.98
CA VAL A 74 19.50 -0.63 27.31
C VAL A 74 19.77 -1.77 26.33
N LEU A 75 19.87 -1.44 25.03
CA LEU A 75 20.13 -2.40 23.97
C LEU A 75 21.52 -3.03 24.12
N GLU A 76 22.55 -2.23 24.36
CA GLU A 76 23.93 -2.71 24.60
C GLU A 76 24.00 -3.66 25.80
N ARG A 77 23.40 -3.30 26.94
CA ARG A 77 23.39 -4.16 28.13
C ARG A 77 22.68 -5.49 27.87
N ALA A 78 21.57 -5.46 27.14
CA ALA A 78 20.81 -6.65 26.82
C ALA A 78 21.58 -7.57 25.87
N LEU A 79 22.23 -7.03 24.83
CA LEU A 79 23.06 -7.80 23.90
C LEU A 79 24.29 -8.41 24.58
N GLU A 80 24.97 -7.64 25.43
CA GLU A 80 26.14 -8.09 26.19
C GLU A 80 25.80 -9.24 27.15
N LYS A 81 24.67 -9.16 27.85
CA LYS A 81 24.21 -10.23 28.76
C LYS A 81 23.76 -11.50 28.03
N SER A 82 23.50 -11.42 26.73
CA SER A 82 22.95 -12.51 25.93
C SER A 82 23.97 -13.15 25.00
N GLY A 83 25.21 -12.66 25.00
CA GLY A 83 26.31 -13.22 24.20
C GLY A 83 26.25 -12.89 22.71
N LEU A 84 25.40 -11.95 22.29
CA LEU A 84 25.22 -11.54 20.89
C LEU A 84 26.28 -10.51 20.48
N ASN A 85 27.56 -10.92 20.49
CA ASN A 85 28.70 -10.02 20.33
C ASN A 85 28.74 -9.30 18.98
N VAL A 86 28.31 -9.96 17.89
CA VAL A 86 28.26 -9.34 16.55
C VAL A 86 27.26 -8.18 16.52
N LEU A 87 26.07 -8.37 17.08
CA LEU A 87 25.07 -7.31 17.20
C LEU A 87 25.54 -6.20 18.14
N LEU A 88 26.20 -6.56 19.25
CA LEU A 88 26.79 -5.60 20.19
C LEU A 88 27.84 -4.71 19.49
N ASP A 89 28.68 -5.28 18.63
CA ASP A 89 29.68 -4.54 17.86
C ASP A 89 29.01 -3.59 16.86
N ILE A 90 27.94 -4.01 16.18
CA ILE A 90 27.14 -3.15 15.29
C ILE A 90 26.58 -1.95 16.06
N VAL A 91 25.95 -2.18 17.22
CA VAL A 91 25.42 -1.10 18.07
C VAL A 91 26.54 -0.17 18.55
N ARG A 92 27.67 -0.71 18.99
CA ARG A 92 28.79 0.11 19.48
C ARG A 92 29.39 0.96 18.36
N ILE A 93 29.59 0.41 17.17
CA ILE A 93 30.20 1.14 16.05
C ILE A 93 29.26 2.25 15.55
N LYS A 94 28.04 1.87 15.14
CA LYS A 94 27.09 2.80 14.50
C LYS A 94 26.40 3.70 15.53
N GLY A 95 26.10 3.19 16.72
CA GLY A 95 25.53 3.97 17.82
C GLY A 95 26.48 5.04 18.35
N GLN A 96 27.79 4.78 18.43
CA GLN A 96 28.78 5.80 18.78
C GLN A 96 28.90 6.88 17.71
N GLU A 97 28.81 6.53 16.42
CA GLU A 97 28.79 7.52 15.33
C GLU A 97 27.60 8.48 15.49
N ILE A 98 26.40 7.93 15.69
CA ILE A 98 25.16 8.70 15.90
C ILE A 98 25.26 9.59 17.15
N THR A 99 25.78 9.05 18.25
CA THR A 99 25.96 9.80 19.50
C THR A 99 26.96 10.95 19.33
N LYS A 100 28.05 10.74 18.58
CA LYS A 100 29.03 11.79 18.25
C LYS A 100 28.44 12.88 17.36
N LEU A 101 27.58 12.52 16.40
CA LEU A 101 26.90 13.50 15.55
C LEU A 101 25.95 14.37 16.37
N LEU A 102 25.21 13.79 17.30
CA LEU A 102 24.35 14.54 18.23
C LEU A 102 25.14 15.47 19.15
N GLN A 103 26.35 15.08 19.57
CA GLN A 103 27.22 15.91 20.40
C GLN A 103 27.94 17.02 19.62
N ARG A 104 28.21 16.82 18.32
CA ARG A 104 28.81 17.84 17.44
C ARG A 104 27.89 19.01 17.13
N GLU A 105 26.58 18.81 17.22
CA GLU A 105 25.59 19.87 16.98
C GLU A 105 25.18 20.65 18.24
N SER A 106 25.68 20.25 19.42
CA SER A 106 25.66 21.12 20.60
C SER A 106 26.86 22.08 20.52
N PRO A 107 26.69 23.40 20.67
CA PRO A 107 27.74 24.36 20.33
C PRO A 107 28.91 24.24 21.29
N ASN A 108 30.04 23.75 20.80
CA ASN A 108 31.35 24.04 21.37
C ASN A 108 32.24 24.66 20.28
N THR A 109 32.62 25.90 20.58
CA THR A 109 33.54 26.79 19.88
C THR A 109 34.84 26.13 19.43
N ASN A 110 35.35 26.63 18.29
CA ASN A 110 36.72 26.58 17.77
C ASN A 110 37.05 25.38 16.85
N GLU A 111 37.08 25.59 15.53
CA GLU A 111 38.25 26.10 14.81
C GLU A 111 38.05 26.08 13.28
N ASP A 112 38.61 27.11 12.65
CA ASP A 112 38.76 27.37 11.22
C ASP A 112 38.98 26.14 10.33
N THR A 113 38.26 26.07 9.20
CA THR A 113 38.91 26.32 7.90
C THR A 113 37.89 26.61 6.80
N THR A 114 38.23 27.64 6.04
CA THR A 114 37.53 28.25 4.91
C THR A 114 37.40 27.34 3.69
N CYS A 115 36.25 27.40 3.01
CA CYS A 115 36.22 27.50 1.55
C CYS A 115 34.93 28.17 1.06
N LYS A 116 35.11 29.29 0.34
CA LYS A 116 34.08 30.17 -0.22
C LYS A 116 33.34 29.49 -1.38
N ARG A 117 32.02 29.60 -1.43
CA ARG A 117 31.22 29.54 -2.66
C ARG A 117 30.11 30.60 -2.60
N ASP A 118 29.93 31.28 -3.71
CA ASP A 118 29.25 32.57 -3.86
C ASP A 118 27.75 32.56 -3.53
N ASP A 119 27.30 33.61 -2.85
CA ASP A 119 26.06 33.68 -2.05
C ASP A 119 25.06 34.73 -2.60
N SER A 120 24.87 34.77 -3.93
CA SER A 120 24.00 35.76 -4.58
C SER A 120 22.63 35.21 -5.02
N SER A 121 22.42 33.90 -4.99
CA SER A 121 21.17 33.25 -5.43
C SER A 121 20.23 32.84 -4.28
N ASN A 122 20.69 32.83 -3.02
CA ASN A 122 19.89 32.37 -1.87
C ASN A 122 18.91 33.41 -1.31
N ARG A 123 19.14 34.71 -1.55
CA ARG A 123 18.30 35.78 -0.97
C ARG A 123 16.90 35.85 -1.56
N ALA A 124 16.72 35.42 -2.81
CA ALA A 124 15.40 35.39 -3.47
C ALA A 124 14.58 34.14 -3.07
N ILE A 125 15.23 33.07 -2.63
CA ILE A 125 14.57 31.82 -2.23
C ILE A 125 14.05 31.95 -0.79
N GLN A 126 14.82 32.57 0.10
CA GLN A 126 14.46 32.68 1.52
C GLN A 126 13.23 33.55 1.79
N SER A 127 12.94 34.56 0.95
CA SER A 127 11.75 35.42 1.14
C SER A 127 10.44 34.75 0.70
N VAL A 128 10.50 33.67 -0.08
CA VAL A 128 9.30 32.94 -0.55
C VAL A 128 8.84 31.89 0.47
N PHE A 129 9.75 31.40 1.34
CA PHE A 129 9.43 30.32 2.30
C PHE A 129 8.99 30.80 3.69
N THR A 130 8.99 32.10 3.97
CA THR A 130 8.67 32.63 5.32
C THR A 130 7.24 33.13 5.52
N GLU A 131 6.35 33.05 4.52
CA GLU A 131 4.95 33.50 4.65
C GLU A 131 3.90 32.37 4.66
N ALA A 132 4.23 31.22 5.26
CA ALA A 132 3.22 30.22 5.63
C ALA A 132 3.35 29.87 7.12
N LYS A 133 3.14 30.86 7.99
CA LYS A 133 2.85 30.60 9.40
C LYS A 133 1.36 30.37 9.58
N ASP A 134 1.06 29.20 10.14
CA ASP A 134 0.13 29.01 11.25
C ASP A 134 -1.27 29.63 11.08
N ASP A 135 -2.11 28.92 10.33
CA ASP A 135 -3.57 29.00 10.48
C ASP A 135 -4.15 27.56 10.50
N GLY A 136 -4.37 27.03 11.70
CA GLY A 136 -5.52 26.16 12.00
C GLY A 136 -5.66 24.77 11.34
N MET A 137 -4.67 24.21 10.65
CA MET A 137 -4.84 22.91 9.97
C MET A 137 -3.86 21.84 10.51
N ARG A 138 -4.30 21.02 11.49
CA ARG A 138 -3.82 19.64 11.54
C ARG A 138 -4.20 19.02 10.20
N ALA A 139 -3.26 18.89 9.28
CA ALA A 139 -3.48 18.17 8.02
C ALA A 139 -4.01 16.78 8.38
N ARG A 140 -5.29 16.52 8.07
CA ARG A 140 -5.88 15.20 8.28
C ARG A 140 -5.07 14.24 7.37
N ASN A 141 -4.42 13.25 7.96
CA ASN A 141 -3.70 12.19 7.23
C ASN A 141 -4.66 11.23 6.51
N GLU A 142 -5.91 11.65 6.30
CA GLU A 142 -7.05 10.88 5.80
C GLU A 142 -7.86 11.74 4.81
N TYR A 143 -8.46 11.09 3.82
CA TYR A 143 -9.40 11.75 2.91
C TYR A 143 -10.69 12.17 3.63
N ASP A 144 -11.25 13.32 3.26
CA ASP A 144 -12.44 13.88 3.91
C ASP A 144 -13.73 13.17 3.46
N ARG A 145 -14.24 12.29 4.34
CA ARG A 145 -15.50 11.54 4.14
C ARG A 145 -16.75 12.15 4.77
N ALA A 146 -16.66 13.34 5.38
CA ALA A 146 -17.75 13.89 6.20
C ALA A 146 -19.07 14.05 5.41
N LYS A 147 -20.09 13.25 5.77
CA LYS A 147 -21.46 13.24 5.20
C LYS A 147 -21.54 12.97 3.69
N LYS A 148 -20.50 12.37 3.11
CA LYS A 148 -20.42 12.00 1.69
C LYS A 148 -20.50 10.49 1.55
N LYS A 149 -21.06 10.02 0.44
CA LYS A 149 -21.04 8.60 0.05
C LYS A 149 -19.81 8.30 -0.81
N GLY A 150 -19.57 7.04 -1.10
CA GLY A 150 -18.79 6.67 -2.27
C GLY A 150 -19.68 6.36 -3.48
N LEU A 151 -19.08 6.34 -4.66
CA LEU A 151 -19.69 5.82 -5.89
C LEU A 151 -18.96 4.53 -6.28
N LEU A 152 -19.69 3.46 -6.55
CA LEU A 152 -19.17 2.23 -7.14
C LEU A 152 -19.73 2.06 -8.56
N LEU A 153 -18.87 1.91 -9.55
CA LEU A 153 -19.23 1.46 -10.89
C LEU A 153 -18.84 -0.01 -11.05
N ILE A 154 -19.77 -0.87 -11.45
CA ILE A 154 -19.53 -2.30 -11.72
C ILE A 154 -19.60 -2.55 -13.22
N LEU A 155 -18.49 -2.98 -13.83
CA LEU A 155 -18.38 -3.36 -15.24
C LEU A 155 -18.19 -4.87 -15.33
N ASN A 156 -19.29 -5.61 -15.40
CA ASN A 156 -19.30 -7.06 -15.38
C ASN A 156 -19.53 -7.66 -16.78
N PHE A 157 -18.74 -8.66 -17.17
CA PHE A 157 -18.86 -9.41 -18.42
C PHE A 157 -19.03 -10.89 -18.10
N THR A 158 -19.99 -11.56 -18.72
CA THR A 158 -20.50 -12.87 -18.29
C THR A 158 -20.19 -14.01 -19.25
N GLU A 159 -19.78 -13.72 -20.49
CA GLU A 159 -19.46 -14.75 -21.48
C GLU A 159 -18.43 -15.75 -20.92
N GLU A 160 -18.81 -17.02 -20.76
CA GLU A 160 -17.98 -18.07 -20.15
C GLU A 160 -17.46 -17.74 -18.73
N ARG A 161 -18.20 -16.88 -18.01
CA ARG A 161 -17.81 -16.37 -16.69
C ARG A 161 -18.75 -16.81 -15.55
N LYS A 162 -18.98 -18.13 -15.44
CA LYS A 162 -19.75 -18.71 -14.32
C LYS A 162 -19.22 -18.26 -12.96
N GLY A 163 -20.12 -17.92 -12.04
CA GLY A 163 -19.78 -17.40 -10.71
C GLY A 163 -19.53 -15.90 -10.63
N THR A 164 -19.39 -15.17 -11.76
CA THR A 164 -19.21 -13.70 -11.72
C THR A 164 -20.41 -12.96 -11.12
N HIS A 165 -21.61 -13.55 -11.18
CA HIS A 165 -22.79 -13.00 -10.52
C HIS A 165 -22.65 -13.00 -8.99
N LEU A 166 -21.91 -13.96 -8.42
CA LEU A 166 -21.61 -14.00 -6.99
C LEU A 166 -20.70 -12.82 -6.60
N ASP A 167 -19.72 -12.50 -7.44
CA ASP A 167 -18.84 -11.33 -7.26
C ASP A 167 -19.66 -10.03 -7.28
N VAL A 168 -20.57 -9.87 -8.25
CA VAL A 168 -21.46 -8.70 -8.34
C VAL A 168 -22.38 -8.60 -7.13
N SER A 169 -23.00 -9.71 -6.71
CA SER A 169 -23.86 -9.72 -5.52
C SER A 169 -23.10 -9.36 -4.25
N ALA A 170 -21.86 -9.86 -4.09
CA ALA A 170 -21.02 -9.54 -2.95
C ALA A 170 -20.59 -8.06 -2.95
N LEU A 171 -20.22 -7.51 -4.12
CA LEU A 171 -19.91 -6.09 -4.30
C LEU A 171 -21.10 -5.21 -3.92
N LYS A 172 -22.31 -5.48 -4.45
CA LYS A 172 -23.52 -4.72 -4.11
C LYS A 172 -23.83 -4.80 -2.62
N LYS A 173 -23.86 -6.00 -2.05
CA LYS A 173 -24.13 -6.19 -0.61
C LYS A 173 -23.15 -5.42 0.27
N PHE A 174 -21.86 -5.43 -0.05
CA PHE A 174 -20.90 -4.71 0.76
C PHE A 174 -20.96 -3.19 0.53
N PHE A 175 -20.81 -2.73 -0.71
CA PHE A 175 -20.72 -1.30 -1.00
C PHE A 175 -22.06 -0.59 -0.82
N GLU A 176 -23.16 -1.16 -1.30
CA GLU A 176 -24.50 -0.57 -1.19
C GLU A 176 -25.09 -0.79 0.20
N ASP A 177 -25.17 -2.03 0.69
CA ASP A 177 -25.89 -2.29 1.95
C ASP A 177 -25.05 -1.95 3.18
N THR A 178 -23.73 -2.16 3.16
CA THR A 178 -22.88 -1.91 4.33
C THR A 178 -22.32 -0.49 4.32
N LEU A 179 -21.70 -0.07 3.23
CA LEU A 179 -21.06 1.25 3.12
C LEU A 179 -21.99 2.38 2.67
N LYS A 180 -23.21 2.05 2.19
CA LYS A 180 -24.19 3.01 1.68
C LYS A 180 -23.70 3.82 0.48
N PHE A 181 -22.81 3.25 -0.32
CA PHE A 181 -22.38 3.81 -1.61
C PHE A 181 -23.57 3.82 -2.56
N ASP A 182 -23.54 4.73 -3.53
CA ASP A 182 -24.39 4.58 -4.70
C ASP A 182 -23.69 3.65 -5.68
N VAL A 183 -24.45 2.72 -6.29
CA VAL A 183 -23.91 1.70 -7.18
C VAL A 183 -24.51 1.85 -8.57
N GLU A 184 -23.64 2.01 -9.56
CA GLU A 184 -23.96 1.99 -10.98
C GLU A 184 -23.61 0.61 -11.54
N ASP A 185 -24.63 -0.18 -11.91
CA ASP A 185 -24.48 -1.47 -12.58
C ASP A 185 -25.28 -1.44 -13.89
N PRO A 186 -24.67 -1.04 -15.02
CA PRO A 186 -25.33 -0.85 -16.31
C PRO A 186 -25.92 -2.15 -16.89
N ARG A 187 -25.59 -3.30 -16.28
CA ARG A 187 -26.10 -4.60 -16.68
C ARG A 187 -27.25 -5.11 -15.83
N GLN A 188 -27.62 -4.40 -14.77
CA GLN A 188 -28.72 -4.80 -13.91
C GLN A 188 -30.02 -5.05 -14.70
N ASP A 189 -30.24 -4.29 -15.76
CA ASP A 189 -31.41 -4.38 -16.63
C ASP A 189 -31.11 -4.96 -18.03
N LYS A 190 -29.94 -5.60 -18.21
CA LYS A 190 -29.46 -6.10 -19.51
C LYS A 190 -28.88 -7.52 -19.41
N ASP A 191 -29.41 -8.42 -20.23
CA ASP A 191 -28.96 -9.83 -20.27
C ASP A 191 -27.68 -10.06 -21.09
N THR A 192 -27.18 -9.04 -21.80
CA THR A 192 -25.97 -9.14 -22.63
C THR A 192 -24.82 -8.29 -22.09
N ASP A 193 -23.60 -8.74 -22.41
CA ASP A 193 -22.38 -8.00 -22.12
C ASP A 193 -22.34 -6.69 -22.92
N LEU A 194 -21.68 -5.66 -22.38
CA LEU A 194 -21.54 -4.37 -23.05
C LEU A 194 -20.62 -4.51 -24.27
N THR A 195 -21.03 -3.93 -25.40
CA THR A 195 -20.13 -3.69 -26.55
C THR A 195 -19.09 -2.62 -26.18
N LEU A 196 -18.04 -2.46 -27.00
CA LEU A 196 -17.03 -1.41 -26.75
C LEU A 196 -17.65 -0.01 -26.72
N SER A 197 -18.62 0.27 -27.61
CA SER A 197 -19.32 1.57 -27.64
C SER A 197 -20.12 1.81 -26.37
N GLU A 198 -20.89 0.82 -25.91
CA GLU A 198 -21.66 0.93 -24.67
C GLU A 198 -20.76 1.04 -23.44
N PHE A 199 -19.60 0.36 -23.45
CA PHE A 199 -18.58 0.52 -22.42
C PHE A 199 -18.16 1.99 -22.33
N ASP A 200 -17.81 2.61 -23.45
CA ASP A 200 -17.39 4.02 -23.51
C ASP A 200 -18.49 4.97 -23.05
N GLU A 201 -19.74 4.72 -23.43
CA GLU A 201 -20.90 5.49 -22.97
C GLU A 201 -21.08 5.41 -21.44
N VAL A 202 -20.92 4.23 -20.86
CA VAL A 202 -20.98 4.05 -19.40
C VAL A 202 -19.85 4.80 -18.69
N LEU A 203 -18.63 4.78 -19.23
CA LEU A 203 -17.50 5.51 -18.65
C LEU A 203 -17.72 7.02 -18.71
N GLU A 204 -18.20 7.55 -19.83
CA GLU A 204 -18.54 8.97 -19.97
C GLU A 204 -19.71 9.38 -19.08
N HIS A 205 -20.69 8.49 -18.87
CA HIS A 205 -21.77 8.70 -17.91
C HIS A 205 -21.22 8.82 -16.47
N ALA A 206 -20.40 7.87 -16.03
CA ALA A 206 -19.80 7.88 -14.70
C ALA A 206 -18.89 9.11 -14.48
N LYS A 207 -18.08 9.49 -15.48
CA LYS A 207 -17.29 10.72 -15.48
C LYS A 207 -18.18 11.96 -15.31
N SER A 208 -19.30 12.01 -16.03
CA SER A 208 -20.27 13.10 -15.92
C SER A 208 -20.89 13.16 -14.52
N LEU A 209 -21.26 12.01 -13.93
CA LEU A 209 -21.75 11.93 -12.55
C LEU A 209 -20.72 12.46 -11.54
N LEU A 210 -19.45 12.06 -11.66
CA LEU A 210 -18.38 12.51 -10.76
C LEU A 210 -18.16 14.02 -10.86
N ASN A 211 -18.34 14.63 -12.03
CA ASN A 211 -18.25 16.07 -12.20
C ASN A 211 -19.48 16.82 -11.66
N LEU A 212 -20.69 16.36 -11.98
CA LEU A 212 -21.94 17.04 -11.63
C LEU A 212 -22.29 16.87 -10.15
N GLN A 213 -22.02 15.70 -9.58
CA GLN A 213 -22.37 15.34 -8.21
C GLN A 213 -21.14 15.22 -7.30
N ALA A 214 -20.02 15.86 -7.64
CA ALA A 214 -18.78 15.74 -6.89
C ALA A 214 -18.97 15.95 -5.38
N LYS A 215 -19.80 16.92 -4.95
CA LYS A 215 -20.03 17.20 -3.52
C LYS A 215 -20.67 16.03 -2.74
N LYS A 216 -21.38 15.13 -3.43
CA LYS A 216 -22.03 13.93 -2.86
C LYS A 216 -21.02 12.84 -2.53
N TYR A 217 -19.95 12.75 -3.33
CA TYR A 217 -19.02 11.64 -3.31
C TYR A 217 -17.66 12.05 -2.72
N TYR A 218 -17.11 11.24 -1.81
CA TYR A 218 -15.74 11.43 -1.29
C TYR A 218 -14.72 10.52 -1.98
N CYS A 219 -15.14 9.38 -2.52
CA CYS A 219 -14.29 8.46 -3.27
C CYS A 219 -15.07 7.82 -4.43
N PHE A 220 -14.33 7.28 -5.39
CA PHE A 220 -14.85 6.52 -6.52
C PHE A 220 -14.20 5.15 -6.56
N PHE A 221 -15.00 4.10 -6.74
CA PHE A 221 -14.55 2.74 -7.00
C PHE A 221 -15.06 2.29 -8.36
N CYS A 222 -14.21 1.63 -9.14
CA CYS A 222 -14.58 1.00 -10.40
C CYS A 222 -14.13 -0.47 -10.38
N ALA A 223 -15.08 -1.39 -10.35
CA ALA A 223 -14.83 -2.83 -10.39
C ALA A 223 -15.04 -3.35 -11.82
N VAL A 224 -13.97 -3.83 -12.44
CA VAL A 224 -14.02 -4.44 -13.78
C VAL A 224 -13.88 -5.95 -13.63
N LEU A 225 -14.94 -6.68 -13.98
CA LEU A 225 -15.01 -8.13 -13.94
C LEU A 225 -15.15 -8.64 -15.36
N SER A 226 -14.05 -9.07 -16.00
CA SER A 226 -14.11 -9.59 -17.37
C SER A 226 -13.08 -10.69 -17.63
N HIS A 227 -13.15 -11.24 -18.84
CA HIS A 227 -11.96 -11.84 -19.43
C HIS A 227 -11.00 -10.71 -19.85
N GLY A 228 -9.72 -11.03 -19.91
CA GLY A 228 -8.73 -10.12 -20.44
C GLY A 228 -7.54 -10.86 -21.01
N ASN A 229 -6.72 -10.12 -21.72
CA ASN A 229 -5.40 -10.56 -22.19
C ASN A 229 -4.48 -9.33 -22.24
N GLU A 230 -3.35 -9.45 -22.92
CA GLU A 230 -2.40 -8.35 -23.11
C GLU A 230 -3.01 -7.12 -23.81
N LYS A 231 -4.11 -7.27 -24.56
CA LYS A 231 -4.84 -6.17 -25.21
C LYS A 231 -5.83 -5.45 -24.29
N GLY A 232 -6.07 -5.97 -23.08
CA GLY A 232 -7.00 -5.39 -22.10
C GLY A 232 -8.26 -6.22 -21.89
N ILE A 233 -9.37 -5.53 -21.62
CA ILE A 233 -10.67 -6.07 -21.19
C ILE A 233 -11.51 -6.46 -22.40
N ARG A 234 -11.92 -7.73 -22.50
CA ARG A 234 -12.79 -8.19 -23.60
C ARG A 234 -14.23 -7.69 -23.41
N CYS A 235 -14.79 -7.10 -24.46
CA CYS A 235 -16.18 -6.62 -24.55
C CYS A 235 -17.09 -7.67 -25.21
N GLY A 236 -18.41 -7.50 -25.12
CA GLY A 236 -19.42 -8.43 -25.64
C GLY A 236 -19.45 -8.56 -27.17
N ASP A 237 -18.85 -7.62 -27.89
CA ASP A 237 -18.66 -7.65 -29.35
C ASP A 237 -17.28 -8.24 -29.75
N GLY A 238 -16.52 -8.77 -28.80
CA GLY A 238 -15.19 -9.34 -29.02
C GLY A 238 -14.06 -8.31 -29.16
N GLN A 239 -14.37 -7.02 -29.06
CA GLN A 239 -13.35 -5.96 -29.01
C GLN A 239 -12.71 -5.85 -27.63
N PHE A 240 -11.62 -5.08 -27.52
CA PHE A 240 -10.86 -4.94 -26.29
C PHE A 240 -10.78 -3.47 -25.87
N LYS A 241 -10.95 -3.22 -24.57
CA LYS A 241 -10.75 -1.92 -23.94
C LYS A 241 -9.49 -1.97 -23.08
N ASP A 242 -8.54 -1.09 -23.36
CA ASP A 242 -7.33 -0.97 -22.54
C ASP A 242 -7.69 -0.46 -21.13
N VAL A 243 -7.05 -1.02 -20.10
CA VAL A 243 -7.23 -0.56 -18.71
C VAL A 243 -6.74 0.88 -18.56
N ASP A 244 -5.67 1.27 -19.26
CA ASP A 244 -5.16 2.64 -19.29
C ASP A 244 -6.21 3.61 -19.83
N ASP A 245 -7.00 3.21 -20.83
CA ASP A 245 -8.06 4.07 -21.38
C ASP A 245 -9.24 4.23 -20.42
N ILE A 246 -9.55 3.20 -19.63
CA ILE A 246 -10.52 3.29 -18.53
C ILE A 246 -10.01 4.32 -17.52
N MET A 247 -8.77 4.19 -17.06
CA MET A 247 -8.19 5.07 -16.05
C MET A 247 -8.05 6.51 -16.54
N LYS A 248 -7.59 6.70 -17.78
CA LYS A 248 -7.48 8.00 -18.44
C LYS A 248 -8.80 8.72 -18.49
N THR A 249 -9.94 8.05 -18.41
CA THR A 249 -11.26 8.71 -18.38
C THR A 249 -11.50 9.49 -17.08
N PHE A 250 -10.83 9.10 -15.99
CA PHE A 250 -11.03 9.63 -14.63
C PHE A 250 -9.84 10.43 -14.10
N THR A 251 -8.99 10.96 -14.99
CA THR A 251 -7.88 11.84 -14.62
C THR A 251 -8.39 13.17 -14.09
N ASN A 252 -7.58 13.85 -13.26
CA ASN A 252 -7.99 15.05 -12.56
C ASN A 252 -8.39 16.21 -13.49
N ASP A 253 -7.85 16.26 -14.72
CA ASP A 253 -8.27 17.23 -15.76
C ASP A 253 -9.65 16.91 -16.34
N LYS A 254 -10.03 15.63 -16.45
CA LYS A 254 -11.33 15.19 -16.98
C LYS A 254 -12.45 15.20 -15.96
N ILE A 255 -12.12 15.01 -14.69
CA ILE A 255 -13.05 15.12 -13.56
C ILE A 255 -12.64 16.22 -12.58
N SER A 256 -12.51 17.45 -13.07
CA SER A 256 -11.97 18.60 -12.34
C SER A 256 -12.69 18.93 -11.02
N ASN A 257 -13.99 18.64 -10.91
CA ASN A 257 -14.72 18.83 -9.65
C ASN A 257 -14.44 17.72 -8.61
N PHE A 258 -13.78 16.64 -9.01
CA PHE A 258 -13.46 15.45 -8.21
C PHE A 258 -11.97 15.36 -7.82
N VAL A 259 -11.18 16.42 -8.06
CA VAL A 259 -9.77 16.50 -7.68
C VAL A 259 -9.58 16.40 -6.16
N GLY A 260 -8.50 15.75 -5.72
CA GLY A 260 -8.20 15.56 -4.30
C GLY A 260 -8.97 14.42 -3.64
N LYS A 261 -9.70 13.62 -4.42
CA LYS A 261 -10.52 12.49 -3.97
C LYS A 261 -10.04 11.19 -4.58
N PRO A 262 -9.99 10.09 -3.81
CA PRO A 262 -9.42 8.85 -4.26
C PRO A 262 -10.30 8.12 -5.27
N LYS A 263 -9.64 7.52 -6.25
CA LYS A 263 -10.20 6.71 -7.33
C LYS A 263 -9.57 5.32 -7.25
N VAL A 264 -10.37 4.29 -6.99
CA VAL A 264 -9.89 2.93 -6.79
C VAL A 264 -10.41 2.03 -7.90
N PHE A 265 -9.51 1.36 -8.62
CA PHE A 265 -9.83 0.46 -9.72
C PHE A 265 -9.53 -0.99 -9.28
N LEU A 266 -10.56 -1.84 -9.26
CA LEU A 266 -10.46 -3.26 -8.96
C LEU A 266 -10.59 -4.05 -10.26
N ILE A 267 -9.47 -4.58 -10.77
CA ILE A 267 -9.39 -5.20 -12.08
C ILE A 267 -9.28 -6.72 -11.93
N GLN A 268 -10.41 -7.41 -12.06
CA GLN A 268 -10.49 -8.86 -12.20
C GLN A 268 -10.54 -9.22 -13.68
N ALA A 269 -9.35 -9.37 -14.27
CA ALA A 269 -9.15 -9.88 -15.61
C ALA A 269 -7.78 -10.57 -15.71
N CYS A 270 -7.65 -11.54 -16.62
CA CYS A 270 -6.35 -12.11 -16.95
C CYS A 270 -5.48 -11.04 -17.62
N ARG A 271 -4.16 -11.10 -17.41
CA ARG A 271 -3.19 -10.19 -18.04
C ARG A 271 -2.23 -10.92 -18.99
N GLY A 272 -2.60 -12.15 -19.38
CA GLY A 272 -1.82 -13.07 -20.20
C GLY A 272 -2.24 -14.52 -19.92
N ASP A 273 -1.59 -15.47 -20.61
CA ASP A 273 -1.93 -16.89 -20.56
C ASP A 273 -1.03 -17.73 -19.63
N ALA A 274 -0.04 -17.13 -18.97
CA ALA A 274 0.86 -17.86 -18.09
C ALA A 274 0.15 -18.31 -16.79
N ILE A 275 0.56 -19.48 -16.29
CA ILE A 275 0.11 -20.02 -15.00
C ILE A 275 1.24 -19.81 -14.00
N GLN A 276 0.96 -19.09 -12.91
CA GLN A 276 1.89 -18.97 -11.80
C GLN A 276 2.02 -20.33 -11.10
N LYS A 277 3.26 -20.78 -10.91
CA LYS A 277 3.63 -22.03 -10.24
C LYS A 277 4.61 -21.75 -9.09
N ASP A 278 4.64 -22.62 -8.09
CA ASP A 278 5.66 -22.60 -7.05
C ASP A 278 7.06 -22.57 -7.68
N HIS A 279 7.87 -21.57 -7.33
CA HIS A 279 9.30 -21.53 -7.66
C HIS A 279 10.08 -21.87 -6.39
N PRO A 280 10.96 -22.89 -6.41
CA PRO A 280 12.01 -22.96 -5.40
C PRO A 280 12.87 -21.71 -5.54
N ILE A 281 13.24 -21.09 -4.41
CA ILE A 281 14.03 -19.85 -4.37
C ILE A 281 15.31 -20.07 -5.19
N ALA A 282 15.36 -19.46 -6.37
CA ALA A 282 16.52 -19.42 -7.24
C ALA A 282 16.74 -17.96 -7.63
N ASP A 283 17.98 -17.50 -7.47
CA ASP A 283 18.47 -16.12 -7.57
C ASP A 283 18.46 -15.52 -8.99
N ASP A 284 17.43 -15.74 -9.79
CA ASP A 284 17.29 -15.07 -11.09
C ASP A 284 15.84 -14.65 -11.31
N TRP A 285 15.59 -13.35 -11.07
CA TRP A 285 14.34 -12.69 -11.44
C TRP A 285 14.51 -11.96 -12.77
N PRO A 286 13.87 -12.42 -13.85
CA PRO A 286 13.61 -11.51 -14.97
C PRO A 286 12.15 -11.57 -15.41
N THR A 287 11.42 -10.49 -15.13
CA THR A 287 10.49 -9.90 -16.11
C THR A 287 10.43 -8.39 -15.91
N ALA A 288 10.50 -7.65 -17.02
CA ALA A 288 10.64 -6.20 -17.05
C ALA A 288 9.53 -5.47 -16.26
N ILE A 289 9.95 -4.57 -15.38
CA ILE A 289 9.11 -3.66 -14.59
C ILE A 289 8.28 -2.71 -15.48
N SER A 290 8.56 -2.64 -16.78
CA SER A 290 7.90 -1.74 -17.74
C SER A 290 6.41 -2.01 -17.94
N ASP A 291 5.95 -3.24 -17.75
CA ASP A 291 4.55 -3.61 -18.04
C ASP A 291 3.61 -3.40 -16.84
N VAL A 292 4.18 -3.07 -15.68
CA VAL A 292 3.44 -2.62 -14.50
C VAL A 292 3.16 -1.12 -14.59
N THR A 293 3.98 -0.37 -15.33
CA THR A 293 3.91 1.08 -15.45
C THR A 293 3.81 1.48 -16.93
N GLY A 294 2.61 1.38 -17.53
CA GLY A 294 2.32 2.16 -18.73
C GLY A 294 2.80 3.60 -18.50
N LYS A 295 3.53 4.18 -19.47
CA LYS A 295 4.22 5.48 -19.33
C LYS A 295 3.26 6.57 -18.84
N ILE A 296 3.27 6.81 -17.53
CA ILE A 296 2.44 7.80 -16.86
C ILE A 296 3.38 8.76 -16.14
N THR A 297 3.39 10.02 -16.57
CA THR A 297 4.11 11.12 -15.90
C THR A 297 3.15 11.84 -14.95
N VAL A 298 3.44 11.78 -13.64
CA VAL A 298 2.64 12.36 -12.54
C VAL A 298 2.81 13.88 -12.50
N PRO A 299 1.77 14.66 -12.87
CA PRO A 299 0.94 15.38 -11.89
C PRO A 299 -0.60 15.26 -12.10
N THR A 300 -1.07 14.60 -13.16
CA THR A 300 -2.52 14.51 -13.50
C THR A 300 -3.25 13.35 -12.83
N GLU A 301 -2.50 12.38 -12.30
CA GLU A 301 -3.01 11.07 -11.82
C GLU A 301 -2.86 10.87 -10.30
N ALA A 302 -2.83 11.96 -9.53
CA ALA A 302 -2.84 11.85 -8.07
C ALA A 302 -4.17 11.28 -7.56
N ASP A 303 -4.11 10.63 -6.39
CA ASP A 303 -5.25 10.02 -5.71
C ASP A 303 -5.86 8.83 -6.48
N VAL A 304 -5.01 7.99 -7.07
CA VAL A 304 -5.44 6.75 -7.76
C VAL A 304 -4.86 5.52 -7.05
N LEU A 305 -5.64 4.46 -6.94
CA LEU A 305 -5.17 3.12 -6.58
C LEU A 305 -5.71 2.13 -7.59
N ILE A 306 -4.85 1.27 -8.09
CA ILE A 306 -5.21 0.19 -9.01
C ILE A 306 -4.83 -1.13 -8.35
N ALA A 307 -5.77 -2.06 -8.31
CA ALA A 307 -5.56 -3.40 -7.80
C ALA A 307 -5.95 -4.41 -8.88
N TYR A 308 -4.96 -5.17 -9.37
CA TYR A 308 -5.15 -6.25 -10.31
C TYR A 308 -5.21 -7.59 -9.58
N ALA A 309 -6.10 -8.48 -10.03
CA ALA A 309 -6.24 -9.82 -9.48
C ALA A 309 -4.99 -10.70 -9.61
N THR A 310 -4.14 -10.41 -10.61
CA THR A 310 -2.94 -11.17 -10.93
C THR A 310 -1.86 -10.25 -11.49
N THR A 311 -0.59 -10.61 -11.31
CA THR A 311 0.54 -9.90 -11.93
C THR A 311 0.47 -9.98 -13.46
N PRO A 312 1.11 -9.04 -14.20
CA PRO A 312 1.19 -9.09 -15.66
C PRO A 312 1.58 -10.48 -16.21
N GLY A 313 1.03 -10.85 -17.37
CA GLY A 313 1.32 -12.11 -18.04
C GLY A 313 0.57 -13.34 -17.50
N ASN A 314 -0.11 -13.24 -16.35
CA ASN A 314 -0.68 -14.39 -15.66
C ASN A 314 -2.21 -14.46 -15.71
N LYS A 315 -2.74 -15.67 -15.48
CA LYS A 315 -4.18 -15.93 -15.34
C LYS A 315 -4.73 -15.48 -13.98
N ALA A 316 -6.01 -15.14 -13.96
CA ALA A 316 -6.76 -14.83 -12.74
C ALA A 316 -7.80 -15.93 -12.48
N TRP A 317 -7.78 -16.51 -11.28
CA TRP A 317 -8.54 -17.73 -10.94
C TRP A 317 -9.89 -17.45 -10.28
N ARG A 318 -10.78 -18.44 -10.41
CA ARG A 318 -12.15 -18.43 -9.90
C ARG A 318 -12.64 -19.84 -9.62
N TYR A 319 -13.54 -19.97 -8.64
CA TYR A 319 -14.37 -21.17 -8.48
C TYR A 319 -15.81 -20.88 -8.91
N GLU A 320 -16.43 -21.77 -9.70
CA GLU A 320 -17.78 -21.56 -10.25
C GLU A 320 -18.84 -21.28 -9.16
N ASN A 321 -18.66 -21.85 -7.97
CA ASN A 321 -19.59 -21.80 -6.83
C ASN A 321 -19.26 -20.76 -5.76
N ILE A 322 -18.10 -20.08 -5.84
CA ILE A 322 -17.66 -19.10 -4.83
C ILE A 322 -17.47 -17.71 -5.44
N GLY A 323 -17.18 -17.64 -6.75
CA GLY A 323 -16.75 -16.40 -7.40
C GLY A 323 -15.24 -16.33 -7.54
N SER A 324 -14.75 -15.19 -8.03
CA SER A 324 -13.33 -14.97 -8.31
C SER A 324 -12.55 -14.88 -7.01
N TRP A 325 -11.36 -15.51 -6.93
CA TRP A 325 -10.59 -15.53 -5.67
C TRP A 325 -10.28 -14.11 -5.19
N PHE A 326 -9.84 -13.25 -6.11
CA PHE A 326 -9.49 -11.88 -5.79
C PHE A 326 -10.67 -11.09 -5.26
N MET A 327 -11.84 -11.15 -5.94
CA MET A 327 -13.03 -10.42 -5.49
C MET A 327 -13.57 -10.98 -4.18
N HIS A 328 -13.62 -12.30 -4.03
CA HIS A 328 -14.07 -12.94 -2.81
C HIS A 328 -13.22 -12.52 -1.60
N VAL A 329 -11.90 -12.63 -1.70
CA VAL A 329 -10.99 -12.22 -0.62
C VAL A 329 -11.04 -10.71 -0.40
N THR A 330 -11.11 -9.91 -1.46
CA THR A 330 -11.22 -8.44 -1.35
C THR A 330 -12.45 -8.05 -0.53
N ILE A 331 -13.62 -8.61 -0.84
CA ILE A 331 -14.84 -8.33 -0.08
C ILE A 331 -14.74 -8.85 1.35
N SER A 332 -14.22 -10.07 1.55
CA SER A 332 -14.07 -10.64 2.90
C SER A 332 -13.15 -9.80 3.81
N VAL A 333 -12.01 -9.36 3.29
CA VAL A 333 -11.08 -8.49 4.01
C VAL A 333 -11.72 -7.12 4.25
N PHE A 334 -12.36 -6.52 3.24
CA PHE A 334 -13.02 -5.23 3.41
C PHE A 334 -14.16 -5.29 4.44
N GLU A 335 -15.01 -6.31 4.40
CA GLU A 335 -16.07 -6.55 5.39
C GLU A 335 -15.51 -6.60 6.82
N THR A 336 -14.35 -7.24 6.98
CA THR A 336 -13.71 -7.43 8.29
C THR A 336 -13.00 -6.17 8.79
N TRP A 337 -12.28 -5.46 7.91
CA TRP A 337 -11.28 -4.47 8.32
C TRP A 337 -11.59 -3.01 7.95
N HIS A 338 -12.60 -2.72 7.11
CA HIS A 338 -12.87 -1.36 6.60
C HIS A 338 -13.01 -0.28 7.68
N LYS A 339 -13.48 -0.64 8.88
CA LYS A 339 -13.66 0.30 10.00
C LYS A 339 -12.35 0.73 10.67
N ASN A 340 -11.31 -0.09 10.55
CA ASN A 340 -10.09 0.02 11.35
C ASN A 340 -8.84 0.27 10.50
N GLU A 341 -8.87 -0.10 9.22
CA GLU A 341 -7.71 -0.07 8.34
C GLU A 341 -8.01 0.69 7.06
N HIS A 342 -6.99 1.38 6.53
CA HIS A 342 -7.10 2.03 5.24
C HIS A 342 -6.96 1.01 4.11
N VAL A 343 -7.48 1.38 2.94
CA VAL A 343 -7.57 0.49 1.77
C VAL A 343 -6.24 -0.15 1.38
N GLU A 344 -5.11 0.57 1.41
CA GLU A 344 -3.79 -0.02 1.11
C GLU A 344 -3.37 -1.13 2.08
N GLU A 345 -3.66 -0.98 3.38
CA GLU A 345 -3.35 -2.01 4.39
C GLU A 345 -4.23 -3.25 4.17
N MET A 346 -5.51 -3.03 3.86
CA MET A 346 -6.40 -4.13 3.48
C MET A 346 -5.91 -4.87 2.23
N PHE A 347 -5.30 -4.18 1.26
CA PHE A 347 -4.67 -4.85 0.11
C PHE A 347 -3.43 -5.67 0.46
N ILE A 348 -2.68 -5.32 1.51
CA ILE A 348 -1.60 -6.17 2.02
C ILE A 348 -2.19 -7.49 2.53
N ARG A 349 -3.28 -7.44 3.32
CA ARG A 349 -3.98 -8.63 3.80
C ARG A 349 -4.55 -9.49 2.66
N ILE A 350 -5.13 -8.85 1.64
CA ILE A 350 -5.67 -9.56 0.47
C ILE A 350 -4.57 -10.34 -0.25
N LYS A 351 -3.39 -9.73 -0.44
CA LYS A 351 -2.23 -10.39 -1.06
C LYS A 351 -1.73 -11.56 -0.21
N ASP A 352 -1.58 -11.35 1.09
CA ASP A 352 -1.15 -12.39 2.03
C ASP A 352 -2.08 -13.60 2.01
N GLU A 353 -3.40 -13.37 2.12
CA GLU A 353 -4.38 -14.44 2.14
C GLU A 353 -4.39 -15.24 0.83
N ILE A 354 -4.36 -14.57 -0.33
CA ILE A 354 -4.36 -15.25 -1.64
C ILE A 354 -3.06 -16.03 -1.87
N ALA A 355 -1.92 -15.50 -1.44
CA ALA A 355 -0.62 -16.11 -1.67
C ALA A 355 -0.38 -17.33 -0.76
N HIS A 356 -0.79 -17.25 0.50
CA HIS A 356 -0.33 -18.17 1.53
C HIS A 356 -1.41 -19.15 2.01
N ASP A 357 -2.70 -18.82 1.95
CA ASP A 357 -3.76 -19.70 2.44
C ASP A 357 -3.96 -20.91 1.52
N GLU A 358 -3.90 -22.11 2.10
CA GLU A 358 -4.09 -23.39 1.40
C GLU A 358 -5.46 -23.48 0.71
N LYS A 359 -6.49 -22.75 1.17
CA LYS A 359 -7.80 -22.74 0.50
C LYS A 359 -7.75 -22.18 -0.93
N TRP A 360 -6.76 -21.33 -1.22
CA TRP A 360 -6.54 -20.73 -2.54
C TRP A 360 -5.40 -21.43 -3.32
N LYS A 361 -5.03 -22.64 -2.92
CA LYS A 361 -4.04 -23.49 -3.59
C LYS A 361 -4.74 -24.75 -4.12
N PRO A 362 -5.10 -24.81 -5.41
CA PRO A 362 -5.68 -26.01 -5.99
C PRO A 362 -4.67 -27.15 -5.89
N LYS A 363 -5.18 -28.40 -5.83
CA LYS A 363 -4.33 -29.60 -5.82
C LYS A 363 -3.43 -29.72 -7.05
N THR A 364 -3.77 -29.00 -8.11
CA THR A 364 -3.05 -28.89 -9.38
C THR A 364 -1.86 -27.91 -9.34
N GLY A 365 -1.67 -27.18 -8.22
CA GLY A 365 -0.45 -26.42 -7.93
C GLY A 365 -0.44 -24.98 -8.45
N GLU A 366 -1.55 -24.48 -9.01
CA GLU A 366 -1.62 -23.10 -9.48
C GLU A 366 -1.62 -22.10 -8.33
N ARG A 367 -1.10 -20.91 -8.60
CA ARG A 367 -1.05 -19.79 -7.67
C ARG A 367 -1.65 -18.54 -8.30
N MET A 368 -1.94 -17.57 -7.44
CA MET A 368 -2.33 -16.23 -7.84
C MET A 368 -1.63 -15.23 -6.93
N MET A 369 -1.14 -14.13 -7.48
CA MET A 369 -0.58 -13.03 -6.71
C MET A 369 -1.21 -11.73 -7.21
N PRO A 370 -2.12 -11.11 -6.44
CA PRO A 370 -2.62 -9.78 -6.76
C PRO A 370 -1.51 -8.74 -6.69
N CYS A 371 -1.61 -7.69 -7.49
CA CYS A 371 -0.67 -6.58 -7.45
C CYS A 371 -1.39 -5.24 -7.41
N THR A 372 -0.79 -4.29 -6.69
CA THR A 372 -1.34 -2.95 -6.49
C THR A 372 -0.35 -1.89 -6.95
N TRP A 373 -0.88 -0.81 -7.52
CA TRP A 373 -0.15 0.42 -7.79
C TRP A 373 -0.94 1.60 -7.23
N SER A 374 -0.28 2.58 -6.62
CA SER A 374 -0.94 3.64 -5.87
C SER A 374 -0.21 4.97 -5.97
N THR A 375 -1.00 6.03 -6.15
CA THR A 375 -0.64 7.45 -6.04
C THR A 375 -1.53 8.14 -5.02
N LEU A 376 -2.11 7.39 -4.08
CA LEU A 376 -2.87 7.94 -2.97
C LEU A 376 -1.98 8.88 -2.14
N THR A 377 -2.53 10.03 -1.77
CA THR A 377 -1.79 11.08 -1.04
C THR A 377 -2.15 11.10 0.45
N LYS A 378 -3.17 10.33 0.86
CA LYS A 378 -3.69 10.23 2.24
C LYS A 378 -4.27 8.84 2.48
N LYS A 379 -4.53 8.50 3.75
CA LYS A 379 -5.22 7.26 4.11
C LYS A 379 -6.67 7.30 3.63
N LEU A 380 -7.05 6.30 2.83
CA LEU A 380 -8.45 6.08 2.42
C LEU A 380 -9.13 5.11 3.39
N MET A 381 -10.02 5.64 4.23
CA MET A 381 -10.94 4.88 5.06
C MET A 381 -12.29 4.78 4.36
N ILE A 382 -12.89 3.59 4.28
CA ILE A 382 -14.16 3.36 3.56
C ILE A 382 -15.37 3.07 4.44
#